data_AF-A0A450WXK3-F1
#
_entry.id   AF-A0A450WXK3-F1
#
_cell.length_a   1.000
_cell.length_b   1.000
_cell.length_c   1.000
_cell.angle_alpha   90.00
_cell.angle_beta   90.00
_cell.angle_gamma   90.00
#
_symmetry.space_group_name_H-M   'P 1'
#
loop_
_entity.id
_entity.type
_entity.pdbx_description
1 polymer ?
#
loop_
_entity_poly.entity_id
_entity_poly.type
_entity_poly.pdbx_seq_one_letter_code
_entity_poly.pdbx_strand_id
1 'polypeptide(L)'
;MGKSKIDQLPPEERQWVEDWLIQHNFTGYDEFEKQARERGIDVSRSGGQRWGSEFQMRLERIKIATEQAQAIVRTTGDDSANLTEGLQSLVQTKLFEMMQQFNYDPEEGIDIVKVTRAVADMSRATVNQKRWRLEVKTRVEAAAREVESVVKKGGISEDTAKQIRQKILGIAG
;
A
#
# COMPACT_ATOMS: atom_id res chain seq x y z
N MET A 1 11.51 -23.99 -10.25
CA MET A 1 11.57 -24.84 -9.04
C MET A 1 10.18 -25.41 -8.78
N GLY A 2 10.06 -26.70 -8.43
CA GLY A 2 8.77 -27.35 -8.19
C GLY A 2 8.08 -26.84 -6.91
N LYS A 3 6.74 -26.89 -6.88
CA LYS A 3 5.95 -26.52 -5.69
C LYS A 3 6.38 -27.34 -4.48
N SER A 4 6.55 -26.71 -3.32
CA SER A 4 6.87 -27.41 -2.07
C SER A 4 5.73 -28.36 -1.69
N LYS A 5 6.04 -29.45 -0.98
CA LYS A 5 5.00 -30.30 -0.36
C LYS A 5 4.11 -29.48 0.58
N ILE A 6 4.69 -28.47 1.24
CA ILE A 6 3.96 -27.55 2.14
C ILE A 6 2.89 -26.73 1.38
N ASP A 7 3.15 -26.37 0.12
CA ASP A 7 2.20 -25.64 -0.74
C ASP A 7 1.01 -26.52 -1.19
N GLN A 8 1.07 -27.82 -0.92
CA GLN A 8 0.04 -28.80 -1.27
C GLN A 8 -0.73 -29.29 -0.04
N LEU A 9 -0.29 -28.94 1.18
CA LEU A 9 -0.99 -29.29 2.41
C LEU A 9 -2.39 -28.65 2.46
N PRO A 10 -3.36 -29.30 3.11
CA PRO A 10 -4.62 -28.69 3.51
C PRO A 10 -4.40 -27.34 4.24
N PRO A 11 -5.34 -26.38 4.14
CA PRO A 11 -5.17 -25.06 4.74
C PRO A 11 -4.83 -25.09 6.24
N GLU A 12 -5.48 -25.96 7.02
CA GLU A 12 -5.25 -26.07 8.47
C GLU A 12 -3.84 -26.58 8.80
N GLU A 13 -3.35 -27.57 8.05
CA GLU A 13 -2.00 -28.12 8.23
C GLU A 13 -0.92 -27.12 7.81
N ARG A 14 -1.17 -26.38 6.72
CA ARG A 14 -0.28 -25.30 6.28
C ARG A 14 -0.23 -24.18 7.30
N GLN A 15 -1.37 -23.76 7.83
CA GLN A 15 -1.44 -22.74 8.87
C GLN A 15 -0.64 -23.18 10.11
N TRP A 16 -0.75 -24.44 10.50
CA TRP A 16 0.06 -24.97 11.60
C TRP A 16 1.57 -24.88 11.30
N VAL A 17 2.01 -25.22 10.09
CA VAL A 17 3.42 -25.09 9.68
C VAL A 17 3.87 -23.63 9.77
N GLU A 18 3.06 -22.69 9.28
CA GLU A 18 3.32 -21.25 9.34
C GLU A 18 3.48 -20.77 10.78
N ASP A 19 2.52 -21.11 11.65
CA ASP A 19 2.49 -20.71 13.05
C ASP A 19 3.68 -21.29 13.82
N TRP A 20 4.00 -22.56 13.59
CA TRP A 20 5.14 -23.22 14.24
C TRP A 20 6.45 -22.51 13.87
N LEU A 21 6.67 -22.23 12.58
CA LEU A 21 7.88 -21.56 12.09
C LEU A 21 8.00 -20.14 12.65
N ILE A 22 6.89 -19.39 12.74
CA ILE A 22 6.87 -18.06 13.34
C ILE A 22 7.21 -18.14 14.84
N GLN A 23 6.56 -19.03 15.60
CA GLN A 23 6.77 -19.18 17.05
C GLN A 23 8.21 -19.57 17.40
N HIS A 24 8.87 -20.33 16.53
CA HIS A 24 10.25 -20.79 16.71
C HIS A 24 11.27 -19.92 15.96
N ASN A 25 10.85 -18.74 15.49
CA ASN A 25 11.69 -17.76 14.81
C ASN A 25 12.51 -18.37 13.65
N PHE A 26 11.89 -19.27 12.88
CA PHE A 26 12.49 -19.98 11.74
C PHE A 26 13.75 -20.80 12.09
N THR A 27 13.83 -21.32 13.32
CA THR A 27 14.90 -22.19 13.79
C THR A 27 14.36 -23.56 14.24
N GLY A 28 15.24 -24.50 14.57
CA GLY A 28 14.82 -25.79 15.16
C GLY A 28 14.19 -26.78 14.18
N TYR A 29 14.61 -26.81 12.91
CA TYR A 29 13.99 -27.65 11.86
C TYR A 29 14.00 -29.16 12.14
N ASP A 30 14.90 -29.66 12.99
CA ASP A 30 14.89 -31.06 13.42
C ASP A 30 13.68 -31.37 14.31
N GLU A 31 13.33 -30.44 15.21
CA GLU A 31 12.13 -30.54 16.05
C GLU A 31 10.85 -30.29 15.25
N PHE A 32 10.90 -29.38 14.27
CA PHE A 32 9.81 -29.16 13.31
C PHE A 32 9.42 -30.46 12.59
N GLU A 33 10.39 -31.18 12.02
CA GLU A 33 10.13 -32.42 11.29
C GLU A 33 9.50 -33.47 12.21
N LYS A 34 9.98 -33.58 13.45
CA LYS A 34 9.42 -34.50 14.44
C LYS A 34 7.96 -34.18 14.75
N GLN A 35 7.65 -32.91 15.07
CA GLN A 35 6.28 -32.50 15.39
C GLN A 35 5.34 -32.55 14.19
N ALA A 36 5.83 -32.25 12.98
CA ALA A 36 5.07 -32.41 11.75
C ALA A 36 4.68 -33.87 11.55
N ARG A 37 5.63 -34.80 11.76
CA ARG A 37 5.40 -36.24 11.64
C ARG A 37 4.41 -36.77 12.69
N GLU A 38 4.50 -36.31 13.94
CA GLU A 38 3.54 -36.65 15.00
C GLU A 38 2.11 -36.21 14.65
N ARG A 39 1.98 -35.12 13.88
CA ARG A 39 0.69 -34.63 13.35
C ARG A 39 0.24 -35.29 12.05
N GLY A 40 1.03 -36.23 11.50
CA GLY A 40 0.73 -36.89 10.22
C GLY A 40 1.08 -36.05 8.97
N ILE A 41 1.84 -34.96 9.14
CA ILE A 41 2.24 -34.06 8.06
C ILE A 41 3.57 -34.54 7.46
N ASP A 42 3.56 -34.89 6.17
CA ASP A 42 4.74 -35.38 5.44
C ASP A 42 5.64 -34.23 4.94
N VAL A 43 6.46 -33.70 5.85
CA VAL A 43 7.45 -32.66 5.56
C VAL A 43 8.80 -33.03 6.18
N SER A 44 9.85 -33.01 5.36
CA SER A 44 11.23 -33.21 5.84
C SER A 44 11.85 -31.92 6.36
N ARG A 45 12.87 -32.01 7.21
CA ARG A 45 13.67 -30.88 7.69
C ARG A 45 14.12 -29.96 6.56
N SER A 46 14.69 -30.52 5.49
CA SER A 46 15.21 -29.74 4.34
C SER A 46 14.10 -29.07 3.54
N GLY A 47 12.93 -29.70 3.42
CA GLY A 47 11.74 -29.09 2.82
C GLY A 47 11.20 -27.94 3.66
N GLY A 48 11.11 -28.15 4.98
CA GLY A 48 10.74 -27.12 5.95
C GLY A 48 11.68 -25.91 5.92
N GLN A 49 12.99 -26.14 5.88
CA GLN A 49 13.98 -25.06 5.84
C GLN A 49 13.91 -24.23 4.55
N ARG A 50 13.81 -24.88 3.39
CA ARG A 50 13.72 -24.18 2.11
C ARG A 50 12.46 -23.32 2.06
N TRP A 51 11.32 -23.93 2.37
CA TRP A 51 10.03 -23.24 2.34
C TRP A 51 9.94 -22.15 3.43
N GLY A 52 10.44 -22.45 4.63
CA GLY A 52 10.48 -21.52 5.75
C GLY A 52 11.32 -20.28 5.45
N SER A 53 12.46 -20.43 4.76
CA SER A 53 13.26 -19.29 4.29
C SER A 53 12.49 -18.39 3.31
N GLU A 54 11.82 -18.98 2.32
CA GLU A 54 10.99 -18.22 1.38
C GLU A 54 9.80 -17.54 2.09
N PHE A 55 9.19 -18.22 3.06
CA PHE A 55 8.11 -17.67 3.87
C PHE A 55 8.58 -16.49 4.73
N GLN A 56 9.72 -16.64 5.42
CA GLN A 56 10.34 -15.58 6.21
C GLN A 56 10.65 -14.35 5.34
N MET A 57 11.20 -14.55 4.14
CA MET A 57 11.44 -13.46 3.18
C MET A 57 10.13 -12.76 2.76
N ARG A 58 9.02 -13.49 2.60
CA ARG A 58 7.70 -12.89 2.32
C ARG A 58 7.21 -12.03 3.49
N LEU A 59 7.31 -12.54 4.72
CA LEU A 59 6.90 -11.80 5.92
C LEU A 59 7.73 -10.52 6.12
N GLU A 60 9.04 -10.60 5.92
CA GLU A 60 9.91 -9.42 6.04
C GLU A 60 9.56 -8.35 5.00
N ARG A 61 9.24 -8.73 3.76
CA ARG A 61 8.76 -7.78 2.75
C ARG A 61 7.45 -7.11 3.14
N ILE A 62 6.51 -7.86 3.72
CA ILE A 62 5.22 -7.32 4.20
C ILE A 62 5.46 -6.36 5.37
N LYS A 63 6.34 -6.72 6.30
CA LYS A 63 6.72 -5.88 7.43
C LYS A 63 7.31 -4.56 6.95
N ILE A 64 8.31 -4.61 6.06
CA ILE A 64 8.90 -3.40 5.46
C ILE A 64 7.83 -2.56 4.76
N ALA A 65 6.96 -3.16 3.94
CA ALA A 65 5.89 -2.43 3.26
C ALA A 65 4.91 -1.78 4.26
N THR A 66 4.60 -2.46 5.37
CA THR A 66 3.73 -1.95 6.43
C THR A 66 4.39 -0.80 7.18
N GLU A 67 5.68 -0.92 7.52
CA GLU A 67 6.46 0.13 8.17
C GLU A 67 6.58 1.37 7.28
N GLN A 68 6.77 1.17 5.97
CA GLN A 68 6.78 2.25 4.98
C GLN A 68 5.40 2.92 4.86
N ALA A 69 4.30 2.14 4.80
CA ALA A 69 2.95 2.67 4.80
C ALA A 69 2.63 3.47 6.08
N GLN A 70 3.07 2.97 7.24
CA GLN A 70 2.95 3.70 8.51
C GLN A 70 3.82 4.97 8.54
N ALA A 71 5.03 4.94 7.97
CA ALA A 71 5.88 6.12 7.87
C ALA A 71 5.21 7.21 7.02
N ILE A 72 4.61 6.81 5.90
CA ILE A 72 3.77 7.66 5.06
C ILE A 72 2.65 8.30 5.87
N VAL A 73 1.83 7.51 6.57
CA VAL A 73 0.70 8.02 7.39
C VAL A 73 1.20 8.99 8.46
N ARG A 74 2.31 8.67 9.13
CA ARG A 74 2.92 9.57 10.13
C ARG A 74 3.38 10.90 9.53
N THR A 75 3.88 10.89 8.30
CA THR A 75 4.33 12.12 7.62
C THR A 75 3.19 12.95 7.05
N THR A 76 2.07 12.32 6.70
CA THR A 76 0.99 13.00 5.97
C THR A 76 -0.27 13.25 6.82
N GLY A 77 -0.35 12.71 8.05
CA GLY A 77 -1.46 12.96 8.98
C GLY A 77 -2.72 12.13 8.71
N ASP A 78 -3.77 12.34 9.51
CA ASP A 78 -4.98 11.51 9.59
C ASP A 78 -6.02 11.75 8.46
N ASP A 79 -5.54 12.17 7.29
CA ASP A 79 -6.37 12.46 6.14
C ASP A 79 -6.35 11.27 5.17
N SER A 80 -7.49 10.68 4.86
CA SER A 80 -7.54 9.50 3.97
C SER A 80 -6.99 9.80 2.56
N ALA A 81 -7.05 11.06 2.13
CA ALA A 81 -6.44 11.56 0.90
C ALA A 81 -4.91 11.48 0.95
N ASN A 82 -4.33 11.78 2.12
CA ASN A 82 -2.91 11.78 2.40
C ASN A 82 -2.32 10.36 2.48
N LEU A 83 -3.11 9.39 2.95
CA LEU A 83 -2.77 7.96 2.87
C LEU A 83 -2.69 7.48 1.41
N THR A 84 -3.67 7.87 0.58
CA THR A 84 -3.71 7.47 -0.83
C THR A 84 -2.53 8.04 -1.62
N GLU A 85 -2.17 9.32 -1.39
CA GLU A 85 -1.00 9.95 -2.03
C GLU A 85 0.32 9.30 -1.60
N GLY A 86 0.44 8.92 -0.33
CA GLY A 86 1.64 8.25 0.13
C GLY A 86 1.77 6.82 -0.36
N LEU A 87 0.67 6.05 -0.46
CA LEU A 87 0.69 4.74 -1.11
C LEU A 87 1.10 4.86 -2.58
N GLN A 88 0.61 5.88 -3.28
CA GLN A 88 1.02 6.18 -4.65
C GLN A 88 2.51 6.53 -4.74
N SER A 89 3.04 7.30 -3.78
CA SER A 89 4.48 7.62 -3.68
C SER A 89 5.32 6.36 -3.43
N LEU A 90 4.85 5.43 -2.59
CA LEU A 90 5.51 4.15 -2.35
C LEU A 90 5.59 3.27 -3.60
N VAL A 91 4.48 3.17 -4.35
CA VAL A 91 4.44 2.47 -5.63
C VAL A 91 5.40 3.11 -6.64
N GLN A 92 5.46 4.44 -6.69
CA GLN A 92 6.41 5.19 -7.53
C GLN A 92 7.87 4.91 -7.14
N THR A 93 8.20 4.94 -5.85
CA THR A 93 9.54 4.61 -5.35
C THR A 93 9.92 3.18 -5.70
N LYS A 94 9.02 2.21 -5.53
CA LYS A 94 9.29 0.81 -5.88
C LYS A 94 9.48 0.61 -7.38
N LEU A 95 8.67 1.27 -8.22
CA LEU A 95 8.88 1.26 -9.67
C LEU A 95 10.23 1.87 -10.04
N PHE A 96 10.64 2.94 -9.38
CA PHE A 96 11.94 3.58 -9.60
C PHE A 96 13.12 2.70 -9.16
N GLU A 97 13.03 2.07 -7.98
CA GLU A 97 14.02 1.07 -7.53
C GLU A 97 14.13 -0.11 -8.50
N MET A 98 12.99 -0.63 -8.98
CA MET A 98 12.97 -1.66 -10.00
C MET A 98 13.68 -1.19 -11.28
N MET A 99 13.40 0.02 -11.75
CA MET A 99 14.08 0.63 -12.91
C MET A 99 15.59 0.81 -12.70
N GLN A 100 16.05 1.11 -11.49
CA GLN A 100 17.48 1.23 -11.19
C GLN A 100 18.17 -0.14 -11.06
N GLN A 101 17.43 -1.17 -10.64
CA GLN A 101 17.92 -2.55 -10.53
C GLN A 101 17.86 -3.31 -11.85
N PHE A 102 17.34 -2.70 -12.92
CA PHE A 102 17.46 -3.23 -14.28
C PHE A 102 18.94 -3.24 -14.69
N ASN A 103 19.60 -4.36 -14.45
CA ASN A 103 20.66 -4.82 -15.32
C ASN A 103 19.99 -5.48 -16.52
N TYR A 104 20.19 -4.92 -17.72
CA TYR A 104 19.63 -5.45 -18.95
C TYR A 104 20.17 -6.88 -19.20
N ASP A 105 19.30 -7.87 -19.03
CA ASP A 105 19.50 -9.22 -19.55
C ASP A 105 18.60 -9.39 -20.79
N PRO A 106 19.16 -9.50 -22.00
CA PRO A 106 18.39 -9.67 -23.23
C PRO A 106 17.58 -10.98 -23.28
N GLU A 107 17.83 -11.95 -22.40
CA GLU A 107 17.10 -13.23 -22.35
C GLU A 107 15.90 -13.21 -21.39
N GLU A 108 15.92 -12.40 -20.33
CA GLU A 108 14.79 -12.21 -19.40
C GLU A 108 13.91 -11.04 -19.86
N GLY A 109 13.18 -11.23 -20.97
CA GLY A 109 12.33 -10.22 -21.59
C GLY A 109 11.27 -9.63 -20.66
N ILE A 110 11.60 -8.58 -19.91
CA ILE A 110 10.61 -7.69 -19.32
C ILE A 110 10.09 -6.78 -20.44
N ASP A 111 8.78 -6.80 -20.64
CA ASP A 111 8.08 -5.99 -21.61
C ASP A 111 8.13 -4.50 -21.20
N ILE A 112 9.21 -3.83 -21.59
CA ILE A 112 9.48 -2.40 -21.36
C ILE A 112 8.30 -1.51 -21.80
N VAL A 113 7.49 -1.99 -22.75
CA VAL A 113 6.28 -1.29 -23.22
C VAL A 113 5.18 -1.30 -22.16
N LYS A 114 5.05 -2.37 -21.37
CA LYS A 114 4.10 -2.42 -20.24
C LYS A 114 4.52 -1.51 -19.10
N VAL A 115 5.81 -1.47 -18.79
CA VAL A 115 6.36 -0.59 -17.73
C VAL A 115 6.16 0.89 -18.10
N THR A 116 6.56 1.27 -19.31
CA THR A 116 6.40 2.65 -19.79
C THR A 116 4.93 3.07 -19.89
N ARG A 117 4.02 2.16 -20.30
CA ARG A 117 2.57 2.41 -20.30
C ARG A 117 2.01 2.60 -18.90
N ALA A 118 2.38 1.75 -17.94
CA ALA A 118 1.96 1.89 -16.55
C ALA A 118 2.40 3.23 -15.93
N VAL A 119 3.63 3.67 -16.23
CA VAL A 119 4.13 4.99 -15.82
C VAL A 119 3.34 6.13 -16.48
N ALA A 120 3.05 6.03 -17.77
CA ALA A 120 2.29 7.04 -18.50
C ALA A 120 0.84 7.16 -17.96
N ASP A 121 0.19 6.04 -17.67
CA ASP A 121 -1.17 6.02 -17.14
C ASP A 121 -1.22 6.56 -15.70
N MET A 122 -0.22 6.24 -14.87
CA MET A 122 -0.09 6.82 -13.53
C MET A 122 0.15 8.34 -13.57
N SER A 123 0.99 8.82 -14.50
CA SER A 123 1.22 10.26 -14.69
C SER A 123 -0.08 10.98 -15.08
N ARG A 124 -0.87 10.41 -16.01
CA ARG A 124 -2.19 10.94 -16.38
C ARG A 124 -3.17 10.95 -15.21
N ALA A 125 -3.24 9.87 -14.44
CA ALA A 125 -4.09 9.80 -13.26
C ALA A 125 -3.73 10.89 -12.23
N THR A 126 -2.43 11.10 -11.99
CA THR A 126 -1.92 12.15 -11.09
C THR A 126 -2.33 13.55 -11.57
N VAL A 127 -2.16 13.83 -12.87
CA VAL A 127 -2.54 15.12 -13.46
C VAL A 127 -4.05 15.34 -13.35
N ASN A 128 -4.86 14.31 -13.61
CA ASN A 128 -6.32 14.40 -13.50
C ASN A 128 -6.76 14.64 -12.06
N GLN A 129 -6.16 13.96 -11.09
CA GLN A 129 -6.42 14.19 -9.66
C GLN A 129 -6.09 15.63 -9.25
N LYS A 130 -4.93 16.16 -9.69
CA LYS A 130 -4.55 17.56 -9.42
C LYS A 130 -5.52 18.56 -10.04
N ARG A 131 -5.97 18.31 -11.28
CA ARG A 131 -6.97 19.13 -11.97
C ARG A 131 -8.31 19.11 -11.22
N TRP A 132 -8.77 17.93 -10.82
CA TRP A 132 -9.99 17.77 -10.05
C TRP A 132 -9.95 18.51 -8.72
N ARG A 133 -8.83 18.40 -7.97
CA ARG A 133 -8.66 19.18 -6.73
C ARG A 133 -8.74 20.69 -6.97
N LEU A 134 -8.09 21.18 -8.02
CA LEU A 134 -8.14 22.60 -8.39
C LEU A 134 -9.57 23.04 -8.77
N GLU A 135 -10.28 22.20 -9.51
CA GLU A 135 -11.67 22.46 -9.92
C GLU A 135 -12.60 22.50 -8.71
N VAL A 136 -12.52 21.52 -7.81
CA VAL A 136 -13.29 21.48 -6.57
C VAL A 136 -12.99 22.72 -5.71
N LYS A 137 -11.71 23.05 -5.51
CA LYS A 137 -11.32 24.27 -4.78
C LYS A 137 -11.92 25.52 -5.41
N THR A 138 -11.81 25.66 -6.73
CA THR A 138 -12.36 26.82 -7.45
C THR A 138 -13.88 26.93 -7.30
N ARG A 139 -14.59 25.79 -7.39
CA ARG A 139 -16.05 25.74 -7.22
C ARG A 139 -16.47 26.08 -5.80
N VAL A 140 -15.76 25.58 -4.78
CA VAL A 140 -16.04 25.87 -3.38
C VAL A 140 -15.75 27.33 -3.05
N GLU A 141 -14.68 27.92 -3.59
CA GLU A 141 -14.41 29.35 -3.48
C GLU A 141 -15.50 30.21 -4.15
N ALA A 142 -15.97 29.81 -5.34
CA ALA A 142 -17.05 30.51 -6.03
C ALA A 142 -18.36 30.46 -5.23
N ALA A 143 -18.75 29.28 -4.74
CA ALA A 143 -19.92 29.10 -3.90
C ALA A 143 -19.81 29.92 -2.60
N ALA A 144 -18.64 29.92 -1.97
CA ALA A 144 -18.40 30.70 -0.76
C ALA A 144 -18.56 32.22 -1.00
N ARG A 145 -18.11 32.73 -2.15
CA ARG A 145 -18.30 34.13 -2.56
C ARG A 145 -19.78 34.47 -2.82
N GLU A 146 -20.51 33.57 -3.46
CA GLU A 146 -21.93 33.77 -3.77
C GLU A 146 -22.77 33.79 -2.49
N VAL A 147 -22.54 32.83 -1.59
CA VAL A 147 -23.20 32.78 -0.27
C VAL A 147 -22.89 34.04 0.54
N GLU A 148 -21.64 34.51 0.55
CA GLU A 148 -21.29 35.77 1.23
C GLU A 148 -22.08 36.97 0.67
N SER A 149 -22.26 37.04 -0.65
CA SER A 149 -23.04 38.11 -1.30
C SER A 149 -24.52 38.05 -0.90
N VAL A 150 -25.12 36.86 -0.90
CA VAL A 150 -26.53 36.66 -0.51
C VAL A 150 -26.75 36.99 0.96
N VAL A 151 -25.85 36.53 1.84
CA VAL A 151 -25.91 36.77 3.29
C VAL A 151 -25.79 38.26 3.62
N LYS A 152 -24.87 38.99 2.97
CA LYS A 152 -24.73 40.45 3.10
C LYS A 152 -25.98 41.20 2.62
N LYS A 153 -26.59 40.77 1.50
CA LYS A 153 -27.85 41.36 1.00
C LYS A 153 -29.05 41.08 1.91
N GLY A 154 -29.03 39.96 2.64
CA GLY A 154 -30.07 39.57 3.60
C GLY A 154 -29.99 40.28 4.95
N GLY A 155 -29.06 41.23 5.14
CA GLY A 155 -28.93 42.00 6.39
C GLY A 155 -28.21 41.25 7.53
N ILE A 156 -27.54 40.15 7.23
CA ILE A 156 -26.72 39.41 8.21
C ILE A 156 -25.41 40.17 8.44
N SER A 157 -24.91 40.15 9.69
CA SER A 157 -23.68 40.85 10.07
C SER A 157 -22.45 40.32 9.33
N GLU A 158 -21.46 41.19 9.13
CA GLU A 158 -20.24 40.86 8.39
C GLU A 158 -19.43 39.74 9.06
N ASP A 159 -19.45 39.66 10.39
CA ASP A 159 -18.79 38.60 11.14
C ASP A 159 -19.45 37.24 10.92
N THR A 160 -20.78 37.18 10.91
CA THR A 160 -21.50 35.94 10.60
C THR A 160 -21.28 35.51 9.15
N ALA A 161 -21.22 36.45 8.20
CA ALA A 161 -20.89 36.15 6.82
C ALA A 161 -19.47 35.57 6.65
N LYS A 162 -18.48 36.11 7.38
CA LYS A 162 -17.12 35.57 7.41
C LYS A 162 -17.06 34.16 7.98
N GLN A 163 -17.78 33.89 9.08
CA GLN A 163 -17.84 32.54 9.66
C GLN A 163 -18.45 31.51 8.71
N ILE A 164 -19.55 31.87 8.02
CA ILE A 164 -20.19 30.99 7.02
C ILE A 164 -19.22 30.68 5.87
N ARG A 165 -18.54 31.70 5.34
CA ARG A 165 -17.52 31.52 4.31
C ARG A 165 -16.39 30.58 4.75
N GLN A 166 -15.90 30.76 5.97
CA GLN A 166 -14.81 29.94 6.50
C GLN A 166 -15.23 28.47 6.67
N LYS A 167 -16.47 28.20 7.09
CA LYS A 167 -17.01 26.83 7.15
C LYS A 167 -17.16 26.18 5.78
N ILE A 168 -17.59 26.93 4.76
CA ILE A 168 -17.72 26.41 3.38
C ILE A 168 -16.35 26.06 2.80
N LEU A 169 -15.34 26.91 3.01
CA LEU A 169 -13.98 26.66 2.55
C LEU A 169 -13.34 25.43 3.22
N GLY A 170 -13.74 25.12 4.46
CA GLY A 170 -13.29 23.92 5.18
C GLY A 170 -13.80 22.59 4.62
N ILE A 171 -14.75 22.59 3.66
CA ILE A 171 -15.28 21.37 3.03
C ILE A 171 -14.33 20.85 1.92
N ALA A 172 -13.48 21.71 1.37
CA ALA A 172 -12.52 21.37 0.32
C ALA A 172 -11.08 21.21 0.83
N GLY A 173 -10.89 21.25 2.16
CA GLY A 173 -9.62 21.07 2.84
C GLY A 173 -9.16 19.63 2.82
#